data_AF-A0A453E976-F1
#
_entry.id   AF-A0A453E976-F1
#
_cell.length_a   1.000
_cell.length_b   1.000
_cell.length_c   1.000
_cell.angle_alpha   90.00
_cell.angle_beta   90.00
_cell.angle_gamma   90.00
#
_symmetry.space_group_name_H-M   'P 1'
#
loop_
_entity.id
_entity.type
_entity.pdbx_description
1 polymer ?
#
loop_
_entity_poly.entity_id
_entity_poly.type
_entity_poly.pdbx_seq_one_letter_code
_entity_poly.pdbx_strand_id
1 'polypeptide(L)'
;IHQTSQKLARLAKLAKKTSVFDDPTLEIQELTAVVKKDIGALNNAVMDLQVLCNSQNESGNLSKDTTNHSTTVVDNLKNRLMSATKEFKEVLTMRTENLKVHENRRQMFSSSAAKDASNPFIRQRPLVPREASDAAPPAPWASDSATTPLFQRKKTNGDHGASSSSSSSPAFMQQQQLAVQQDSYMQSRAEALQNVESTIHELSNIFTQLATMVSQQGELAIR
;
A
#
# COMPACT_ATOMS: atom_id res chain seq x y z
N ILE A 1 -23.33 5.05 8.31
CA ILE A 1 -22.29 5.91 8.90
C ILE A 1 -21.36 5.14 9.83
N HIS A 2 -21.81 4.59 10.97
CA HIS A 2 -20.90 3.96 11.94
C HIS A 2 -20.06 2.81 11.34
N GLN A 3 -20.68 1.93 10.54
CA GLN A 3 -19.96 0.87 9.83
C GLN A 3 -18.88 1.42 8.88
N THR A 4 -19.18 2.51 8.16
CA THR A 4 -18.24 3.21 7.30
C THR A 4 -17.07 3.77 8.10
N SER A 5 -17.33 4.39 9.26
CA SER A 5 -16.27 4.86 10.18
C SER A 5 -15.38 3.72 10.68
N GLN A 6 -15.94 2.53 10.96
CA GLN A 6 -15.11 1.37 11.34
C GLN A 6 -14.20 0.91 10.20
N LYS A 7 -14.71 0.84 8.96
CA LYS A 7 -13.92 0.51 7.78
C LYS A 7 -12.81 1.55 7.54
N LEU A 8 -13.13 2.82 7.73
CA LEU A 8 -12.19 3.93 7.64
C LEU A 8 -11.09 3.81 8.70
N ALA A 9 -11.42 3.49 9.95
CA ALA A 9 -10.43 3.25 11.00
C ALA A 9 -9.49 2.07 10.67
N ARG A 10 -9.99 1.02 9.99
CA ARG A 10 -9.14 -0.07 9.48
C ARG A 10 -8.24 0.40 8.34
N LEU A 11 -8.80 1.13 7.36
CA LEU A 11 -8.03 1.73 6.28
C LEU A 11 -6.93 2.65 6.81
N ALA A 12 -7.20 3.45 7.84
CA ALA A 12 -6.23 4.31 8.50
C ALA A 12 -5.07 3.52 9.10
N LYS A 13 -5.34 2.37 9.73
CA LYS A 13 -4.30 1.47 10.27
C LYS A 13 -3.43 0.90 9.16
N LEU A 14 -4.03 0.50 8.03
CA LEU A 14 -3.29 -0.02 6.88
C LEU A 14 -2.46 1.07 6.19
N ALA A 15 -3.03 2.26 6.01
CA ALA A 15 -2.32 3.40 5.45
C ALA A 15 -1.10 3.82 6.29
N LYS A 16 -1.14 3.61 7.62
CA LYS A 16 0.00 3.85 8.54
C LYS A 16 1.08 2.77 8.45
N LYS A 17 0.80 1.58 7.93
CA LYS A 17 1.82 0.54 7.73
C LYS A 17 2.68 0.92 6.52
N THR A 18 3.89 1.40 6.78
CA THR A 18 4.86 1.87 5.78
C THR A 18 5.94 0.82 5.48
N SER A 19 5.57 -0.46 5.39
CA SER A 19 6.53 -1.52 5.05
C SER A 19 6.85 -1.49 3.55
N VAL A 20 8.14 -1.51 3.19
CA VAL A 20 8.59 -1.57 1.78
C VAL A 20 8.39 -2.97 1.18
N PHE A 21 8.42 -4.00 2.01
CA PHE A 21 8.47 -5.40 1.59
C PHE A 21 7.10 -6.10 1.62
N ASP A 22 6.15 -5.52 2.35
CA ASP A 22 4.82 -6.08 2.55
C ASP A 22 3.82 -4.92 2.54
N ASP A 23 3.67 -4.30 1.37
CA ASP A 23 2.76 -3.18 1.17
C ASP A 23 1.35 -3.71 0.86
N PRO A 24 0.34 -3.48 1.73
CA PRO A 24 -1.01 -3.98 1.55
C PRO A 24 -1.80 -3.17 0.50
N THR A 25 -1.23 -2.95 -0.69
CA THR A 25 -1.82 -2.10 -1.74
C THR A 25 -3.22 -2.58 -2.15
N LEU A 26 -3.40 -3.88 -2.34
CA LEU A 26 -4.70 -4.45 -2.74
C LEU A 26 -5.78 -4.26 -1.66
N GLU A 27 -5.45 -4.56 -0.40
CA GLU A 27 -6.40 -4.40 0.71
C GLU A 27 -6.79 -2.93 0.90
N ILE A 28 -5.82 -2.01 0.76
CA ILE A 28 -6.06 -0.56 0.80
C ILE A 28 -6.97 -0.14 -0.36
N GLN A 29 -6.74 -0.64 -1.58
CA GLN A 29 -7.59 -0.34 -2.75
C GLN A 29 -9.02 -0.84 -2.56
N GLU A 30 -9.19 -2.08 -2.11
CA GLU A 30 -10.51 -2.67 -1.87
C GLU A 30 -11.27 -1.89 -0.79
N LEU A 31 -10.63 -1.63 0.36
CA LEU A 31 -11.25 -0.84 1.42
C LEU A 31 -11.55 0.60 0.99
N THR A 32 -10.69 1.20 0.17
CA THR A 32 -10.93 2.53 -0.42
C THR A 32 -12.17 2.51 -1.31
N ALA A 33 -12.31 1.51 -2.18
CA ALA A 33 -13.48 1.37 -3.06
C ALA A 33 -14.78 1.14 -2.26
N VAL A 34 -14.73 0.31 -1.22
CA VAL A 34 -15.89 0.06 -0.35
C VAL A 34 -16.28 1.31 0.43
N VAL A 35 -15.33 2.01 1.05
CA VAL A 35 -15.59 3.24 1.81
C VAL A 35 -16.11 4.35 0.89
N LYS A 36 -15.55 4.47 -0.32
CA LYS A 36 -16.04 5.39 -1.36
C LYS A 36 -17.51 5.12 -1.68
N LYS A 37 -17.87 3.86 -1.98
CA LYS A 37 -19.25 3.48 -2.28
C LYS A 37 -20.19 3.76 -1.10
N ASP A 38 -19.77 3.44 0.11
CA ASP A 38 -20.55 3.70 1.32
C ASP A 38 -20.79 5.21 1.52
N ILE A 39 -19.78 6.05 1.37
CA ILE A 39 -19.90 7.52 1.51
C ILE A 39 -20.83 8.09 0.43
N GLY A 40 -20.70 7.65 -0.82
CA GLY A 40 -21.59 8.08 -1.90
C GLY A 40 -23.05 7.71 -1.64
N ALA A 41 -23.31 6.47 -1.19
CA ALA A 41 -24.66 6.04 -0.83
C ALA A 41 -25.22 6.82 0.36
N LEU A 42 -24.41 7.09 1.38
CA LEU A 42 -24.80 7.90 2.54
C LEU A 42 -25.11 9.34 2.15
N ASN A 43 -24.33 9.93 1.23
CA ASN A 43 -24.58 11.29 0.73
C ASN A 43 -25.95 11.37 0.04
N ASN A 44 -26.23 10.46 -0.88
CA ASN A 44 -27.52 10.42 -1.59
C ASN A 44 -28.69 10.24 -0.61
N ALA A 45 -28.58 9.30 0.34
CA ALA A 45 -29.63 9.08 1.33
C ALA A 45 -29.89 10.32 2.22
N VAL A 46 -28.84 11.07 2.57
CA VAL A 46 -28.99 12.32 3.34
C VAL A 46 -29.64 13.43 2.50
N MET A 47 -29.32 13.50 1.20
CA MET A 47 -29.98 14.42 0.28
C MET A 47 -31.47 14.10 0.10
N ASP A 48 -31.81 12.83 -0.11
CA ASP A 48 -33.19 12.39 -0.27
C ASP A 48 -34.00 12.70 1.00
N LEU A 49 -33.41 12.45 2.17
CA LEU A 49 -34.02 12.80 3.46
C LEU A 49 -34.22 14.31 3.61
N GLN A 50 -33.28 15.15 3.15
CA GLN A 50 -33.43 16.60 3.16
C GLN A 50 -34.60 17.07 2.28
N VAL A 51 -34.76 16.51 1.09
CA VAL A 51 -35.88 16.83 0.18
C VAL A 51 -37.20 16.44 0.83
N LEU A 52 -37.26 15.26 1.47
CA LEU A 52 -38.43 14.82 2.21
C LEU A 52 -38.77 15.79 3.37
N CYS A 53 -37.78 16.20 4.16
CA CYS A 53 -38.00 17.17 5.24
C CYS A 53 -38.50 18.53 4.71
N ASN A 54 -37.96 19.02 3.59
CA ASN A 54 -38.38 20.29 3.00
C ASN A 54 -39.82 20.23 2.48
N SER A 55 -40.17 19.18 1.72
CA SER A 55 -41.54 18.99 1.19
C SER A 55 -42.59 18.82 2.29
N GLN A 56 -42.22 18.13 3.38
CA GLN A 56 -43.07 18.00 4.57
C GLN A 56 -43.31 19.33 5.27
N ASN A 57 -42.31 20.21 5.31
CA ASN A 57 -42.44 21.54 5.89
C ASN A 57 -43.36 22.45 5.06
N GLU A 58 -43.29 22.38 3.72
CA GLU A 58 -44.18 23.15 2.83
C GLU A 58 -45.63 22.67 2.85
N SER A 59 -45.87 21.38 3.16
CA SER A 59 -47.21 20.80 3.20
C SER A 59 -48.06 21.27 4.40
N GLY A 60 -47.49 22.00 5.36
CA GLY A 60 -48.20 22.66 6.48
C GLY A 60 -48.88 21.73 7.50
N ASN A 61 -48.73 20.41 7.36
CA ASN A 61 -49.53 19.41 8.08
C ASN A 61 -48.83 18.82 9.32
N LEU A 62 -47.64 19.32 9.68
CA LEU A 62 -46.80 18.78 10.76
C LEU A 62 -46.61 19.79 11.89
N SER A 63 -46.50 19.28 13.12
CA SER A 63 -46.17 20.09 14.28
C SER A 63 -44.77 20.70 14.13
N LYS A 64 -44.60 21.94 14.60
CA LYS A 64 -43.31 22.66 14.61
C LYS A 64 -42.19 21.84 15.26
N ASP A 65 -42.52 21.08 16.31
CA ASP A 65 -41.57 20.22 17.02
C ASP A 65 -41.07 19.06 16.14
N THR A 66 -41.95 18.47 15.31
CA THR A 66 -41.59 17.39 14.38
C THR A 66 -40.67 17.89 13.29
N THR A 67 -40.95 19.08 12.73
CA THR A 67 -40.07 19.73 11.76
C THR A 67 -38.71 20.02 12.36
N ASN A 68 -38.65 20.64 13.54
CA ASN A 68 -37.40 20.96 14.23
C ASN A 68 -36.57 19.70 14.55
N HIS A 69 -37.23 18.64 15.01
CA HIS A 69 -36.58 17.36 15.28
C HIS A 69 -35.98 16.76 14.01
N SER A 70 -36.76 16.71 12.92
CA SER A 70 -36.32 16.15 11.65
C SER A 70 -35.12 16.90 11.08
N THR A 71 -35.14 18.24 11.11
CA THR A 71 -34.01 19.08 10.72
C THR A 71 -32.77 18.78 11.57
N THR A 72 -32.91 18.72 12.90
CA THR A 72 -31.80 18.41 13.81
C THR A 72 -31.17 17.05 13.53
N VAL A 73 -31.99 16.04 13.24
CA VAL A 73 -31.51 14.69 12.88
C VAL A 73 -30.74 14.74 11.57
N VAL A 74 -31.27 15.40 10.54
CA VAL A 74 -30.58 15.56 9.25
C VAL A 74 -29.24 16.28 9.42
N ASP A 75 -29.19 17.32 10.23
CA ASP A 75 -27.97 18.08 10.51
C ASP A 75 -26.93 17.23 11.24
N ASN A 76 -27.35 16.44 12.21
CA ASN A 76 -26.46 15.50 12.88
C ASN A 76 -25.88 14.49 11.89
N LEU A 77 -26.70 13.95 10.98
CA LEU A 77 -26.26 13.02 9.95
C LEU A 77 -25.29 13.67 8.96
N LYS A 78 -25.58 14.89 8.49
CA LYS A 78 -24.68 15.69 7.63
C LYS A 78 -23.33 15.92 8.29
N ASN A 79 -23.31 16.38 9.54
CA ASN A 79 -22.07 16.65 10.28
C ASN A 79 -21.22 15.39 10.49
N ARG A 80 -21.87 14.27 10.82
CA ARG A 80 -21.18 12.98 10.97
C ARG A 80 -20.64 12.47 9.63
N LEU A 81 -21.40 12.61 8.54
CA LEU A 81 -20.94 12.26 7.20
C LEU A 81 -19.76 13.15 6.78
N MET A 82 -19.84 14.46 7.02
CA MET A 82 -18.76 15.40 6.73
C MET A 82 -17.47 15.05 7.48
N SER A 83 -17.59 14.66 8.76
CA SER A 83 -16.44 14.19 9.55
C SER A 83 -15.84 12.90 8.98
N ALA A 84 -16.67 11.93 8.59
CA ALA A 84 -16.20 10.69 7.95
C ALA A 84 -15.53 10.96 6.59
N THR A 85 -16.10 11.84 5.76
CA THR A 85 -15.51 12.26 4.48
C THR A 85 -14.17 12.95 4.67
N LYS A 86 -14.04 13.80 5.70
CA LYS A 86 -12.78 14.47 6.06
C LYS A 86 -11.72 13.45 6.50
N GLU A 87 -12.05 12.57 7.42
CA GLU A 87 -11.13 11.51 7.90
C GLU A 87 -10.66 10.63 6.74
N PHE A 88 -11.57 10.31 5.81
CA PHE A 88 -11.24 9.48 4.64
C PHE A 88 -10.25 10.21 3.72
N LYS A 89 -10.46 11.50 3.46
CA LYS A 89 -9.53 12.33 2.70
C LYS A 89 -8.14 12.38 3.36
N GLU A 90 -8.06 12.52 4.68
CA GLU A 90 -6.79 12.53 5.42
C GLU A 90 -6.04 11.20 5.28
N VAL A 91 -6.75 10.07 5.42
CA VAL A 91 -6.16 8.74 5.25
C VAL A 91 -5.63 8.51 3.83
N LEU A 92 -6.39 8.93 2.82
CA LEU A 92 -5.97 8.86 1.43
C LEU A 92 -4.74 9.74 1.15
N THR A 93 -4.71 10.95 1.70
CA THR A 93 -3.56 11.86 1.58
C THR A 93 -2.31 11.24 2.21
N MET A 94 -2.44 10.68 3.42
CA MET A 94 -1.35 9.97 4.10
C MET A 94 -0.85 8.77 3.30
N ARG A 95 -1.75 8.01 2.66
CA ARG A 95 -1.37 6.90 1.78
C ARG A 95 -0.56 7.40 0.57
N THR A 96 -0.99 8.49 -0.08
CA THR A 96 -0.26 9.10 -1.19
C THR A 96 1.14 9.55 -0.78
N GLU A 97 1.27 10.17 0.39
CA GLU A 97 2.56 10.58 0.94
C GLU A 97 3.48 9.37 1.20
N ASN A 98 2.97 8.33 1.86
CA ASN A 98 3.74 7.12 2.12
C ASN A 98 4.22 6.46 0.82
N LEU A 99 3.35 6.39 -0.19
CA LEU A 99 3.71 5.92 -1.52
C LEU A 99 4.79 6.79 -2.16
N LYS A 100 4.78 8.11 -1.99
CA LYS A 100 5.88 8.95 -2.50
C LYS A 100 7.20 8.69 -1.79
N VAL A 101 7.18 8.52 -0.47
CA VAL A 101 8.37 8.19 0.34
C VAL A 101 8.97 6.86 -0.07
N HIS A 102 8.12 5.84 -0.27
CA HIS A 102 8.58 4.54 -0.73
C HIS A 102 9.23 4.60 -2.12
N GLU A 103 8.71 5.43 -3.01
CA GLU A 103 9.24 5.62 -4.37
C GLU A 103 10.63 6.24 -4.30
N ASN A 104 10.77 7.32 -3.54
CA ASN A 104 12.03 7.99 -3.30
C ASN A 104 13.08 7.06 -2.68
N ARG A 105 12.70 6.32 -1.62
CA ARG A 105 13.59 5.35 -0.98
C ARG A 105 14.04 4.28 -1.97
N ARG A 106 13.14 3.75 -2.80
CA ARG A 106 13.51 2.78 -3.84
C ARG A 106 14.50 3.38 -4.81
N GLN A 107 14.24 4.57 -5.35
CA GLN A 107 15.14 5.24 -6.30
C GLN A 107 16.56 5.43 -5.73
N MET A 108 16.68 5.79 -4.44
CA MET A 108 17.98 5.95 -3.77
C MET A 108 18.78 4.63 -3.69
N PHE A 109 18.11 3.50 -3.45
CA PHE A 109 18.80 2.20 -3.28
C PHE A 109 18.85 1.34 -4.56
N SER A 110 17.92 1.53 -5.50
CA SER A 110 17.86 0.78 -6.76
C SER A 110 18.76 1.38 -7.84
N SER A 111 18.92 2.71 -7.89
CA SER A 111 19.83 3.36 -8.85
C SER A 111 21.31 3.20 -8.46
N SER A 112 21.60 3.07 -7.15
CA SER A 112 22.96 2.80 -6.66
C SER A 112 23.41 1.38 -7.04
N ALA A 113 22.52 0.38 -6.97
CA ALA A 113 22.85 -1.00 -7.32
C ALA A 113 23.18 -1.18 -8.82
N ALA A 114 22.60 -0.35 -9.71
CA ALA A 114 22.88 -0.41 -11.14
C ALA A 114 24.20 0.28 -11.54
N LYS A 115 24.68 1.27 -10.77
CA LYS A 115 25.99 1.92 -10.99
C LYS A 115 27.16 1.16 -10.34
N ASP A 116 26.90 0.40 -9.27
CA ASP A 116 27.89 -0.45 -8.57
C ASP A 116 27.79 -1.95 -8.96
N ALA A 117 27.44 -2.26 -10.21
CA ALA A 117 27.56 -3.63 -10.74
C ALA A 117 29.02 -4.14 -10.74
N SER A 118 30.00 -3.33 -10.31
CA SER A 118 31.27 -3.82 -9.76
C SER A 118 31.06 -4.42 -8.36
N ASN A 119 30.44 -5.60 -8.30
CA ASN A 119 30.32 -6.42 -7.10
C ASN A 119 31.65 -6.48 -6.31
N PRO A 120 31.78 -5.83 -5.12
CA PRO A 120 33.01 -5.92 -4.33
C PRO A 120 33.14 -7.26 -3.60
N PHE A 121 32.02 -7.98 -3.42
CA PHE A 121 31.98 -9.29 -2.74
C PHE A 121 32.30 -10.49 -3.64
N ILE A 122 32.44 -10.32 -4.96
CA ILE A 122 32.88 -11.40 -5.86
C ILE A 122 34.42 -11.58 -5.86
N ARG A 123 35.19 -10.65 -5.28
CA ARG A 123 36.66 -10.66 -5.30
C ARG A 123 37.35 -11.35 -4.11
N GLN A 124 36.72 -12.34 -3.47
CA GLN A 124 37.42 -13.17 -2.48
C GLN A 124 37.23 -14.65 -2.74
N ARG A 125 37.64 -15.10 -3.92
CA ARG A 125 38.21 -16.45 -4.05
C ARG A 125 39.70 -16.29 -4.31
N PRO A 126 40.56 -16.42 -3.28
CA PRO A 126 41.99 -16.58 -3.49
C PRO A 126 42.19 -17.90 -4.25
N LEU A 127 42.48 -17.80 -5.55
CA LEU A 127 43.12 -18.88 -6.28
C LEU A 127 44.57 -18.91 -5.83
N VAL A 128 44.83 -19.55 -4.69
CA VAL A 128 46.19 -19.87 -4.27
C VAL A 128 46.64 -21.06 -5.10
N PRO A 129 47.74 -20.97 -5.88
CA PRO A 129 48.41 -22.15 -6.41
C PRO A 129 48.85 -23.00 -5.21
N ARG A 130 48.25 -24.18 -5.06
CA ARG A 130 48.62 -25.13 -4.01
C ARG A 130 49.95 -25.78 -4.38
N GLU A 131 51.05 -25.13 -4.04
CA GLU A 131 52.25 -25.85 -3.62
C GLU A 131 52.07 -26.15 -2.13
N ALA A 132 52.02 -27.44 -1.79
CA ALA A 132 51.84 -27.90 -0.43
C ALA A 132 53.18 -28.40 0.11
N SER A 133 53.82 -27.60 0.95
CA SER A 133 54.69 -28.08 2.02
C SER A 133 54.34 -27.33 3.31
N ASP A 134 53.94 -28.12 4.29
CA ASP A 134 53.83 -27.90 5.74
C ASP A 134 52.90 -26.85 6.36
N ALA A 135 51.94 -27.42 7.13
CA ALA A 135 51.44 -27.04 8.45
C ALA A 135 50.99 -25.59 8.73
N ALA A 136 49.67 -25.40 8.83
CA ALA A 136 49.02 -24.31 9.58
C ALA A 136 47.83 -24.85 10.41
N PRO A 137 47.54 -24.29 11.60
CA PRO A 137 46.63 -24.89 12.59
C PRO A 137 45.15 -24.57 12.30
N PRO A 138 44.19 -25.35 12.83
CA PRO A 138 42.77 -25.16 12.56
C PRO A 138 42.15 -24.03 13.41
N ALA A 139 41.07 -23.45 12.90
CA ALA A 139 40.30 -22.38 13.52
C ALA A 139 39.54 -22.84 14.79
N PRO A 140 39.34 -21.95 15.79
CA PRO A 140 38.99 -22.28 17.18
C PRO A 140 37.52 -22.69 17.45
N TRP A 141 36.73 -22.97 16.42
CA TRP A 141 35.32 -23.39 16.57
C TRP A 141 35.06 -24.83 16.11
N ALA A 142 36.10 -25.55 15.69
CA ALA A 142 36.01 -26.98 15.41
C ALA A 142 36.07 -27.77 16.73
N SER A 143 34.93 -27.86 17.39
CA SER A 143 34.72 -28.79 18.50
C SER A 143 34.22 -30.14 17.97
N ASP A 144 34.82 -31.20 18.49
CA ASP A 144 34.66 -32.62 18.19
C ASP A 144 33.22 -33.13 18.03
N SER A 145 32.98 -33.92 16.99
CA SER A 145 32.39 -35.25 17.17
C SER A 145 32.54 -36.11 15.93
N ALA A 146 33.17 -37.27 16.14
CA ALA A 146 33.37 -38.35 15.20
C ALA A 146 32.05 -39.00 14.76
N THR A 147 31.98 -39.46 13.51
CA THR A 147 31.62 -40.85 13.12
C THR A 147 31.56 -41.02 11.59
N THR A 148 32.61 -41.67 11.05
CA THR A 148 32.61 -42.70 9.98
C THR A 148 32.07 -42.43 8.54
N PRO A 149 32.59 -43.18 7.52
CA PRO A 149 32.76 -42.69 6.14
C PRO A 149 31.89 -43.41 5.09
N LEU A 150 31.53 -42.71 4.01
CA LEU A 150 31.10 -43.27 2.71
C LEU A 150 30.93 -42.04 1.80
N PHE A 151 31.72 -41.76 0.77
CA PHE A 151 31.86 -42.50 -0.48
C PHE A 151 33.21 -42.17 -1.14
N GLN A 152 33.91 -43.21 -1.57
CA GLN A 152 35.00 -43.10 -2.53
C GLN A 152 34.42 -42.71 -3.91
N ARG A 153 34.89 -41.61 -4.50
CA ARG A 153 34.73 -41.37 -5.95
C ARG A 153 36.10 -41.19 -6.58
N LYS A 154 36.50 -42.29 -7.22
CA LYS A 154 37.60 -42.52 -8.15
C LYS A 154 37.83 -41.32 -9.08
N LYS A 155 39.06 -40.77 -9.04
CA LYS A 155 39.60 -39.87 -10.06
C LYS A 155 40.13 -40.72 -11.21
N THR A 156 39.63 -40.48 -12.42
CA THR A 156 40.32 -40.86 -13.66
C THR A 156 40.61 -39.58 -14.42
N ASN A 157 41.90 -39.31 -14.62
CA ASN A 157 42.41 -38.33 -15.56
C ASN A 157 41.85 -38.61 -16.96
N GLY A 158 41.41 -37.57 -17.65
CA GLY A 158 41.05 -37.57 -19.06
C GLY A 158 41.14 -36.15 -19.58
N ASP A 159 42.24 -35.87 -20.26
CA ASP A 159 42.49 -34.69 -21.07
C ASP A 159 41.55 -34.66 -22.29
N HIS A 160 41.44 -33.46 -22.89
CA HIS A 160 40.83 -33.09 -24.17
C HIS A 160 39.37 -32.59 -24.17
N GLY A 161 39.21 -31.44 -24.83
CA GLY A 161 38.04 -31.19 -25.68
C GLY A 161 37.31 -29.88 -25.41
N ALA A 162 37.70 -28.85 -26.14
CA ALA A 162 36.93 -27.62 -26.29
C ALA A 162 35.51 -27.95 -26.79
N SER A 163 34.50 -27.45 -26.07
CA SER A 163 33.17 -27.23 -26.61
C SER A 163 32.55 -26.03 -25.92
N SER A 164 32.39 -24.97 -26.70
CA SER A 164 31.63 -23.77 -26.42
C SER A 164 30.16 -24.13 -26.14
N SER A 165 29.85 -24.48 -24.90
CA SER A 165 28.47 -24.44 -24.41
C SER A 165 28.18 -23.01 -24.00
N SER A 166 27.26 -22.37 -24.72
CA SER A 166 26.56 -21.17 -24.29
C SER A 166 26.04 -21.35 -22.88
N SER A 167 26.83 -20.92 -21.89
CA SER A 167 26.41 -20.86 -20.50
C SER A 167 25.46 -19.67 -20.37
N SER A 168 24.18 -19.89 -20.71
CA SER A 168 23.12 -19.10 -20.13
C SER A 168 23.14 -19.41 -18.63
N SER A 169 23.92 -18.61 -17.90
CA SER A 169 23.99 -18.67 -16.46
C SER A 169 22.57 -18.70 -15.90
N PRO A 170 22.17 -19.70 -15.08
CA PRO A 170 20.85 -19.69 -14.43
C PRO A 170 20.61 -18.41 -13.59
N ALA A 171 21.68 -17.67 -13.27
CA ALA A 171 21.62 -16.34 -12.68
C ALA A 171 20.91 -15.27 -13.54
N PHE A 172 21.04 -15.31 -14.88
CA PHE A 172 20.41 -14.30 -15.74
C PHE A 172 18.88 -14.50 -15.82
N MET A 173 18.44 -15.76 -15.83
CA MET A 173 17.01 -16.09 -15.79
C MET A 173 16.39 -15.72 -14.43
N GLN A 174 17.13 -15.89 -13.33
CA GLN A 174 16.67 -15.49 -12.00
C GLN A 174 16.60 -13.96 -11.83
N GLN A 175 17.49 -13.20 -12.48
CA GLN A 175 17.44 -11.74 -12.46
C GLN A 175 16.28 -11.18 -13.31
N GLN A 176 15.92 -11.83 -14.42
CA GLN A 176 14.77 -11.43 -15.24
C GLN A 176 13.44 -11.68 -14.52
N GLN A 177 13.32 -12.76 -13.75
CA GLN A 177 12.07 -13.05 -13.03
C GLN A 177 11.82 -12.10 -11.85
N LEU A 178 12.89 -11.61 -11.20
CA LEU A 178 12.80 -10.59 -10.17
C LEU A 178 12.43 -9.20 -10.74
N ALA A 179 12.90 -8.88 -11.95
CA ALA A 179 12.54 -7.63 -12.63
C ALA A 179 11.05 -7.58 -13.00
N VAL A 180 10.50 -8.68 -13.54
CA VAL A 180 9.07 -8.76 -13.92
C VAL A 180 8.14 -8.60 -12.71
N GLN A 181 8.53 -9.13 -11.55
CA GLN A 181 7.74 -8.99 -10.32
C GLN A 181 7.79 -7.55 -9.77
N GLN A 182 8.91 -6.84 -9.94
CA GLN A 182 9.01 -5.42 -9.61
C GLN A 182 8.12 -4.56 -10.50
N ASP A 183 8.13 -4.78 -11.82
CA ASP A 183 7.34 -3.97 -12.75
C ASP A 183 5.84 -4.09 -12.49
N SER A 184 5.36 -5.31 -12.20
CA SER A 184 3.96 -5.56 -11.85
C SER A 184 3.53 -4.79 -10.59
N TYR A 185 4.41 -4.73 -9.58
CA TYR A 185 4.17 -3.98 -8.36
C TYR A 185 4.16 -2.46 -8.59
N MET A 186 5.08 -1.94 -9.42
CA MET A 186 5.10 -0.51 -9.77
C MET A 186 3.82 -0.09 -10.50
N GLN A 187 3.35 -0.92 -11.43
CA GLN A 187 2.12 -0.65 -12.20
C GLN A 187 0.88 -0.59 -11.28
N SER A 188 0.68 -1.62 -10.44
CA SER A 188 -0.44 -1.67 -9.48
C SER A 188 -0.47 -0.44 -8.57
N ARG A 189 0.70 0.07 -8.22
CA ARG A 189 0.86 1.24 -7.37
C ARG A 189 0.60 2.56 -8.07
N ALA A 190 1.02 2.70 -9.32
CA ALA A 190 0.67 3.88 -10.13
C ALA A 190 -0.85 3.99 -10.30
N GLU A 191 -1.51 2.88 -10.59
CA GLU A 191 -2.97 2.79 -10.67
C GLU A 191 -3.62 3.11 -9.31
N ALA A 192 -3.05 2.62 -8.20
CA ALA A 192 -3.52 2.95 -6.86
C ALA A 192 -3.53 4.46 -6.63
N LEU A 193 -2.45 5.16 -7.00
CA LEU A 193 -2.33 6.61 -6.81
C LEU A 193 -3.37 7.37 -7.62
N GLN A 194 -3.54 7.02 -8.90
CA GLN A 194 -4.54 7.67 -9.75
C GLN A 194 -5.97 7.48 -9.20
N ASN A 195 -6.29 6.28 -8.72
CA ASN A 195 -7.58 5.99 -8.09
C ASN A 195 -7.79 6.77 -6.79
N VAL A 196 -6.74 6.92 -5.98
CA VAL A 196 -6.76 7.73 -4.76
C VAL A 196 -7.01 9.21 -5.10
N GLU A 197 -6.30 9.76 -6.09
CA GLU A 197 -6.48 11.14 -6.53
C GLU A 197 -7.91 11.39 -7.03
N SER A 198 -8.44 10.52 -7.89
CA SER A 198 -9.84 10.61 -8.36
C SER A 198 -10.82 10.59 -7.18
N THR A 199 -10.58 9.72 -6.20
CA THR A 199 -11.42 9.62 -5.00
C THR A 199 -11.33 10.89 -4.16
N ILE A 200 -10.16 11.49 -3.97
CA ILE A 200 -10.00 12.75 -3.22
C ILE A 200 -10.78 13.90 -3.87
N HIS A 201 -10.80 13.98 -5.21
CA HIS A 201 -11.57 14.99 -5.92
C HIS A 201 -13.08 14.80 -5.69
N GLU A 202 -13.58 13.56 -5.81
CA GLU A 202 -14.98 13.25 -5.58
C GLU A 202 -15.41 13.55 -4.12
N LEU A 203 -14.58 13.20 -3.14
CA LEU A 203 -14.82 13.55 -1.74
C LEU A 203 -14.83 15.06 -1.51
N SER A 204 -14.00 15.81 -2.23
CA SER A 204 -13.98 17.27 -2.15
C SER A 204 -15.27 17.88 -2.69
N ASN A 205 -15.86 17.28 -3.73
CA ASN A 205 -17.18 17.67 -4.23
C ASN A 205 -18.27 17.37 -3.19
N ILE A 206 -18.29 16.15 -2.63
CA ILE A 206 -19.24 15.75 -1.58
C ILE A 206 -19.10 16.66 -0.35
N PHE A 207 -17.87 16.97 0.06
CA PHE A 207 -17.60 17.85 1.19
C PHE A 207 -18.14 19.26 0.95
N THR A 208 -17.91 19.82 -0.24
CA THR A 208 -18.44 21.14 -0.62
C THR A 208 -19.96 21.14 -0.62
N GLN A 209 -20.59 20.09 -1.15
CA GLN A 209 -22.03 19.93 -1.15
C GLN A 209 -22.63 19.83 0.27
N LEU A 210 -21.97 19.08 1.16
CA LEU A 210 -22.38 19.00 2.57
C LEU A 210 -22.19 20.35 3.28
N ALA A 211 -21.09 21.05 3.01
CA ALA A 211 -20.82 22.36 3.59
C ALA A 211 -21.86 23.42 3.17
N THR A 212 -22.27 23.43 1.90
CA THR A 212 -23.34 24.33 1.44
C THR A 212 -24.68 23.99 2.07
N MET A 213 -25.01 22.69 2.17
CA MET A 213 -26.25 22.23 2.81
C MET A 213 -26.32 22.51 4.31
N VAL A 214 -25.19 22.56 5.02
CA VAL A 214 -25.12 22.93 6.44
C VAL A 214 -25.13 24.46 6.60
N SER A 215 -24.43 25.20 5.74
CA SER A 215 -24.36 26.66 5.77
C SER A 215 -25.72 27.32 5.58
N GLN A 216 -26.50 26.85 4.60
CA GLN A 216 -27.86 27.38 4.33
C GLN A 216 -28.84 27.19 5.50
N GLN A 217 -28.57 26.25 6.41
CA GLN A 217 -29.42 25.97 7.57
C GLN A 217 -28.95 26.66 8.86
N GLY A 218 -27.66 27.02 8.95
CA GLY A 218 -27.14 27.83 10.06
C GLY A 218 -27.81 29.21 10.17
N GLU A 219 -28.33 29.74 9.06
CA GLU A 219 -29.14 30.98 9.05
C GLU A 219 -30.54 30.83 9.66
N LEU A 220 -31.10 29.61 9.71
CA LEU A 220 -32.43 29.34 10.27
C LEU A 220 -32.39 28.98 11.77
N ALA A 221 -31.27 28.48 12.28
CA ALA A 221 -31.11 28.16 13.70
C ALA A 221 -30.78 29.39 14.57
N ILE A 222 -30.34 30.49 13.96
CA ILE A 222 -29.98 31.76 14.65
C ILE A 222 -31.11 32.80 14.57
N ARG A 223 -32.15 32.57 13.77
CA ARG A 223 -33.37 33.42 13.70
C ARG A 223 -34.49 32.85 14.53
#